data_AF-A0A9D2K6P0-F1
#
_entry.id   AF-A0A9D2K6P0-F1
#
_cell.length_a   1.000
_cell.length_b   1.000
_cell.length_c   1.000
_cell.angle_alpha   90.00
_cell.angle_beta   90.00
_cell.angle_gamma   90.00
#
_symmetry.space_group_name_H-M   'P 1'
#
loop_
_entity.id
_entity.type
_entity.pdbx_description
1 polymer ?
#
loop_
_entity_poly.entity_id
_entity_poly.type
_entity_poly.pdbx_seq_one_letter_code
_entity_poly.pdbx_strand_id
1 'polypeptide(L)'
;MKKVLAALVAFALSMSILSAGAAVQAADATTPTAGLVATSSGNLNVRSGASTSSSVAASLSKGSYVTLQSRSGSWWYVEYADGRYGYCHADYISQVSGSKAAAVSTSSGNLNVRSGPGTSYSIVHKLPKGETVVILSQSGGWSRVLFDGVKTGYVSSQYLQTASTTGAISLALPDFKQEDSRWANVVIGNSGKTIGRIGCTTTAIAMMESYRQGKTIYPDAMSKQLSYTSSGDLYWPGNYAQSTSSAGYLTRIYNLLKEGKPVLIGAKTSAGKQHWVVVKGFAGGDVQNAANYRINDPGSNSRTTLQQFLNVYPTFYKLVYYR
;
A
#
# COMPACT_ATOMS: atom_id res chain seq x y z
N MET A 1 18.63 -27.68 -5.40
CA MET A 1 18.60 -26.26 -5.82
C MET A 1 17.18 -25.74 -5.59
N LYS A 2 16.94 -25.01 -4.49
CA LYS A 2 15.61 -24.45 -4.16
C LYS A 2 15.50 -23.06 -4.79
N LYS A 3 14.41 -22.83 -5.53
CA LYS A 3 14.09 -21.56 -6.18
C LYS A 3 13.92 -20.49 -5.09
N VAL A 4 14.71 -19.43 -5.18
CA VAL A 4 14.51 -18.20 -4.41
C VAL A 4 13.28 -17.52 -4.99
N LEU A 5 12.12 -17.70 -4.38
CA LEU A 5 10.97 -16.83 -4.60
C LEU A 5 10.94 -15.82 -3.45
N ALA A 6 11.33 -14.58 -3.76
CA ALA A 6 10.93 -13.43 -2.96
C ALA A 6 9.41 -13.26 -3.15
N ALA A 7 8.63 -13.89 -2.27
CA ALA A 7 7.19 -13.85 -2.33
C ALA A 7 6.66 -12.56 -1.67
N LEU A 8 6.69 -11.46 -2.42
CA LEU A 8 5.51 -10.60 -2.46
C LEU A 8 4.45 -11.43 -3.18
N VAL A 9 3.57 -12.09 -2.42
CA VAL A 9 2.49 -12.91 -2.99
C VAL A 9 1.50 -11.97 -3.70
N ALA A 10 1.78 -11.67 -4.97
CA ALA A 10 0.77 -11.33 -5.95
C ALA A 10 0.20 -12.66 -6.44
N PHE A 11 -0.98 -13.03 -5.95
CA PHE A 11 -1.66 -14.26 -6.37
C PHE A 11 -2.22 -14.05 -7.79
N ALA A 12 -1.41 -14.36 -8.80
CA ALA A 12 -1.90 -14.58 -10.15
C ALA A 12 -2.36 -16.05 -10.26
N LEU A 13 -3.68 -16.28 -10.19
CA LEU A 13 -4.29 -17.56 -10.52
C LEU A 13 -4.06 -17.85 -12.01
N SER A 14 -3.10 -18.71 -12.34
CA SER A 14 -3.14 -19.48 -13.59
C SER A 14 -3.84 -20.80 -13.30
N MET A 15 -5.15 -20.83 -13.53
CA MET A 15 -5.92 -22.07 -13.55
C MET A 15 -6.74 -22.09 -14.84
N SER A 16 -6.18 -22.72 -15.87
CA SER A 16 -6.95 -23.21 -17.00
C SER A 16 -7.62 -24.50 -16.53
N ILE A 17 -8.94 -24.48 -16.36
CA ILE A 17 -9.92 -25.52 -16.76
C ILE A 17 -11.32 -24.92 -16.56
N LEU A 18 -12.14 -24.96 -17.62
CA LEU A 18 -13.56 -24.68 -17.60
C LEU A 18 -14.30 -25.71 -16.72
N SER A 19 -15.16 -25.26 -15.80
CA SER A 19 -16.57 -25.68 -15.67
C SER A 19 -17.24 -25.00 -14.47
N ALA A 20 -18.55 -24.80 -14.61
CA ALA A 20 -19.40 -23.86 -13.89
C ALA A 20 -19.39 -23.92 -12.35
N GLY A 21 -19.52 -22.74 -11.73
CA GLY A 21 -20.42 -22.59 -10.58
C GLY A 21 -19.82 -22.51 -9.17
N ALA A 22 -18.82 -21.66 -8.93
CA ALA A 22 -18.70 -20.89 -7.69
C ALA A 22 -17.64 -19.80 -7.91
N ALA A 23 -18.05 -18.54 -7.97
CA ALA A 23 -17.12 -17.43 -7.95
C ALA A 23 -16.36 -17.46 -6.62
N VAL A 24 -15.13 -17.94 -6.63
CA VAL A 24 -14.21 -17.73 -5.52
C VAL A 24 -13.88 -16.24 -5.53
N GLN A 25 -14.60 -15.49 -4.71
CA GLN A 25 -14.27 -14.12 -4.37
C GLN A 25 -12.80 -14.10 -3.95
N ALA A 26 -11.97 -13.40 -4.73
CA ALA A 26 -10.59 -13.17 -4.39
C ALA A 26 -10.56 -12.48 -3.02
N ALA A 27 -10.08 -13.19 -2.00
CA ALA A 27 -9.88 -12.62 -0.68
C ALA A 27 -8.85 -11.49 -0.78
N ASP A 28 -9.14 -10.34 -0.17
CA ASP A 28 -8.19 -9.24 -0.07
C ASP A 28 -6.88 -9.76 0.57
N ALA A 29 -5.77 -9.64 -0.16
CA ALA A 29 -4.46 -10.03 0.32
C ALA A 29 -4.04 -9.08 1.44
N THR A 30 -4.26 -9.48 2.68
CA THR A 30 -3.82 -8.75 3.87
C THR A 30 -2.39 -9.10 4.23
N THR A 31 -1.66 -8.15 4.83
CA THR A 31 -0.32 -8.42 5.37
C THR A 31 -0.40 -9.51 6.46
N PRO A 32 0.48 -10.53 6.45
CA PRO A 32 0.41 -11.62 7.42
C PRO A 32 0.44 -11.13 8.88
N THR A 33 -0.41 -11.70 9.70
CA THR A 33 -0.48 -11.43 11.15
C THR A 33 -0.47 -12.74 11.94
N ALA A 34 -0.35 -12.67 13.26
CA ALA A 34 -0.36 -13.87 14.10
C ALA A 34 -1.74 -14.09 14.70
N GLY A 35 -2.17 -15.35 14.74
CA GLY A 35 -3.34 -15.83 15.47
C GLY A 35 -2.91 -16.79 16.58
N LEU A 36 -3.55 -16.70 17.73
CA LEU A 36 -3.44 -17.65 18.83
C LEU A 36 -4.66 -18.58 18.81
N VAL A 37 -4.42 -19.89 18.83
CA VAL A 37 -5.51 -20.87 18.90
C VAL A 37 -6.14 -20.84 20.29
N ALA A 38 -7.40 -20.39 20.36
CA ALA A 38 -8.11 -20.07 21.59
C ALA A 38 -9.37 -20.94 21.78
N THR A 39 -9.24 -22.26 21.59
CA THR A 39 -10.32 -23.22 21.85
C THR A 39 -10.61 -23.33 23.36
N SER A 40 -11.87 -23.58 23.73
CA SER A 40 -12.24 -23.89 25.13
C SER A 40 -11.56 -25.18 25.59
N SER A 41 -11.65 -26.23 24.77
CA SER A 41 -10.97 -27.53 24.93
C SER A 41 -10.64 -28.13 23.56
N GLY A 42 -9.64 -29.03 23.51
CA GLY A 42 -9.28 -29.76 22.29
C GLY A 42 -8.52 -28.93 21.25
N ASN A 43 -8.36 -29.51 20.07
CA ASN A 43 -7.58 -28.94 18.97
C ASN A 43 -8.50 -28.25 17.94
N LEU A 44 -7.93 -27.29 17.22
CA LEU A 44 -8.57 -26.61 16.10
C LEU A 44 -8.25 -27.32 14.78
N ASN A 45 -9.28 -27.73 14.05
CA ASN A 45 -9.09 -28.34 12.74
C ASN A 45 -8.74 -27.28 11.68
N VAL A 46 -7.71 -27.58 10.89
CA VAL A 46 -7.41 -26.89 9.64
C VAL A 46 -8.03 -27.69 8.51
N ARG A 47 -8.82 -27.05 7.65
CA ARG A 47 -9.59 -27.71 6.59
C ARG A 47 -9.09 -27.31 5.20
N SER A 48 -9.35 -28.16 4.22
CA SER A 48 -9.00 -27.91 2.80
C SER A 48 -9.82 -26.80 2.14
N GLY A 49 -10.96 -26.42 2.72
CA GLY A 49 -11.81 -25.34 2.26
C GLY A 49 -12.50 -24.61 3.43
N ALA A 50 -13.04 -23.42 3.15
CA ALA A 50 -13.76 -22.56 4.09
C ALA A 50 -15.18 -23.11 4.42
N SER A 51 -15.26 -24.36 4.84
CA SER A 51 -16.51 -25.04 5.18
C SER A 51 -16.28 -26.12 6.23
N THR A 52 -17.27 -26.38 7.09
CA THR A 52 -17.26 -27.48 8.06
C THR A 52 -17.35 -28.85 7.41
N SER A 53 -17.81 -28.93 6.16
CA SER A 53 -17.85 -30.16 5.36
C SER A 53 -16.55 -30.48 4.64
N SER A 54 -15.62 -29.52 4.54
CA SER A 54 -14.31 -29.75 3.89
C SER A 54 -13.44 -30.70 4.72
N SER A 55 -12.63 -31.50 4.02
CA SER A 55 -11.71 -32.46 4.64
C SER A 55 -10.73 -31.78 5.60
N VAL A 56 -10.44 -32.45 6.72
CA VAL A 56 -9.47 -31.97 7.71
C VAL A 56 -8.06 -32.26 7.19
N ALA A 57 -7.26 -31.22 7.00
CA ALA A 57 -5.89 -31.28 6.50
C ALA A 57 -4.85 -31.31 7.65
N ALA A 58 -5.17 -30.70 8.80
CA ALA A 58 -4.33 -30.70 9.99
C ALA A 58 -5.12 -30.37 11.26
N SER A 59 -4.47 -30.46 12.41
CA SER A 59 -5.02 -30.11 13.71
C SER A 59 -4.00 -29.24 14.47
N LEU A 60 -4.45 -28.11 15.02
CA LEU A 60 -3.64 -27.15 15.77
C LEU A 60 -3.99 -27.22 17.25
N SER A 61 -2.99 -27.36 18.11
CA SER A 61 -3.18 -27.45 19.57
C SER A 61 -3.63 -26.11 20.16
N LYS A 62 -4.43 -26.16 21.23
CA LYS A 62 -4.75 -24.96 22.03
C LYS A 62 -3.48 -24.23 22.46
N GLY A 63 -3.47 -22.91 22.33
CA GLY A 63 -2.36 -22.04 22.71
C GLY A 63 -1.20 -21.98 21.70
N SER A 64 -1.25 -22.74 20.59
CA SER A 64 -0.27 -22.58 19.52
C SER A 64 -0.53 -21.30 18.72
N TYR A 65 0.53 -20.76 18.11
CA TYR A 65 0.42 -19.68 17.14
C TYR A 65 0.24 -20.24 15.73
N VAL A 66 -0.40 -19.45 14.87
CA VAL A 66 -0.55 -19.71 13.44
C VAL A 66 -0.45 -18.39 12.66
N THR A 67 0.14 -18.41 11.47
CA THR A 67 0.21 -17.24 10.58
C THR A 67 -1.11 -17.09 9.84
N LEU A 68 -1.77 -15.95 10.04
CA LEU A 68 -3.01 -15.55 9.38
C LEU A 68 -2.68 -14.82 8.08
N GLN A 69 -3.21 -15.30 6.97
CA GLN A 69 -2.93 -14.77 5.63
C GLN A 69 -4.06 -13.87 5.14
N SER A 70 -5.30 -14.34 5.27
CA SER A 70 -6.51 -13.58 4.91
C SER A 70 -7.74 -14.12 5.61
N ARG A 71 -8.82 -13.35 5.62
CA ARG A 71 -10.11 -13.75 6.20
C ARG A 71 -11.20 -13.69 5.14
N SER A 72 -12.03 -14.73 5.09
CA SER A 72 -13.25 -14.78 4.29
C SER A 72 -14.42 -15.21 5.18
N GLY A 73 -15.29 -14.26 5.51
CA GLY A 73 -16.38 -14.47 6.46
C GLY A 73 -15.89 -15.02 7.82
N SER A 74 -16.40 -16.18 8.19
CA SER A 74 -16.06 -16.87 9.45
C SER A 74 -14.82 -17.77 9.34
N TRP A 75 -14.02 -17.66 8.27
CA TRP A 75 -12.86 -18.51 8.04
C TRP A 75 -11.59 -17.69 7.85
N TRP A 76 -10.54 -18.07 8.58
CA TRP A 76 -9.17 -17.64 8.30
C TRP A 76 -8.52 -18.60 7.31
N TYR A 77 -7.92 -18.06 6.26
CA TYR A 77 -6.89 -18.75 5.51
C TYR A 77 -5.55 -18.58 6.24
N VAL A 78 -4.92 -19.69 6.57
CA VAL A 78 -3.75 -19.73 7.45
C VAL A 78 -2.63 -20.56 6.84
N GLU A 79 -1.39 -20.24 7.20
CA GLU A 79 -0.25 -21.13 7.01
C GLU A 79 -0.08 -21.96 8.29
N TYR A 80 -0.36 -23.26 8.21
CA TYR A 80 -0.37 -24.15 9.38
C TYR A 80 0.92 -24.98 9.54
N ALA A 81 1.82 -24.89 8.57
CA ALA A 81 3.20 -25.40 8.59
C ALA A 81 3.94 -24.77 7.40
N ASP A 82 5.28 -24.87 7.37
CA ASP A 82 6.15 -24.36 6.29
C ASP A 82 5.55 -24.62 4.88
N GLY A 83 5.05 -23.55 4.26
CA GLY A 83 4.46 -23.57 2.92
C GLY A 83 3.16 -24.37 2.77
N ARG A 84 2.50 -24.74 3.87
CA ARG A 84 1.24 -25.50 3.89
C ARG A 84 0.10 -24.63 4.42
N TYR A 85 -0.99 -24.62 3.68
CA TYR A 85 -2.09 -23.68 3.93
C TYR A 85 -3.45 -24.35 3.96
N GLY A 86 -4.37 -23.78 4.74
CA GLY A 86 -5.74 -24.25 4.85
C GLY A 86 -6.61 -23.28 5.62
N TYR A 87 -7.80 -23.72 6.01
CA TYR A 87 -8.83 -22.87 6.59
C TYR A 87 -9.16 -23.25 8.04
N CYS A 88 -9.18 -22.27 8.92
CA CYS A 88 -9.60 -22.41 10.32
C CYS A 88 -10.83 -21.54 10.60
N HIS A 89 -11.73 -22.00 11.48
CA HIS A 89 -12.87 -21.17 11.87
C HIS A 89 -12.41 -20.00 12.76
N ALA A 90 -12.93 -18.80 12.49
CA ALA A 90 -12.47 -17.55 13.10
C ALA A 90 -12.71 -17.47 14.61
N ASP A 91 -13.79 -18.05 15.11
CA ASP A 91 -14.15 -18.03 16.54
C ASP A 91 -13.12 -18.72 17.44
N TYR A 92 -12.26 -19.58 16.87
CA TYR A 92 -11.22 -20.30 17.62
C TYR A 92 -9.84 -19.68 17.46
N ILE A 93 -9.74 -18.51 16.82
CA ILE A 93 -8.50 -17.77 16.63
C ILE A 93 -8.63 -16.39 17.29
N SER A 94 -7.82 -16.15 18.30
CA SER A 94 -7.61 -14.81 18.85
C SER A 94 -6.46 -14.13 18.10
N GLN A 95 -6.71 -13.05 17.37
CA GLN A 95 -5.64 -12.30 16.70
C GLN A 95 -4.68 -11.70 17.73
N VAL A 96 -3.38 -11.77 17.45
CA VAL A 96 -2.33 -11.21 18.31
C VAL A 96 -2.21 -9.72 18.00
N SER A 97 -2.71 -8.89 18.91
CA SER A 97 -2.66 -7.44 18.77
C SER A 97 -1.21 -6.94 18.65
N GLY A 98 -0.98 -6.01 17.72
CA GLY A 98 0.34 -5.45 17.46
C GLY A 98 1.30 -6.36 16.69
N SER A 99 0.87 -7.55 16.26
CA SER A 99 1.70 -8.41 15.40
C SER A 99 1.91 -7.80 14.01
N LYS A 100 3.11 -7.96 13.44
CA LYS A 100 3.50 -7.32 12.17
C LYS A 100 4.36 -8.25 11.32
N ALA A 101 4.07 -8.34 10.03
CA ALA A 101 4.98 -9.00 9.10
C ALA A 101 6.30 -8.23 8.97
N ALA A 102 7.41 -8.98 8.87
CA ALA A 102 8.73 -8.46 8.60
C ALA A 102 9.49 -9.42 7.68
N ALA A 103 10.37 -8.88 6.85
CA ALA A 103 11.32 -9.65 6.07
C ALA A 103 12.68 -9.67 6.76
N VAL A 104 13.40 -10.79 6.64
CA VAL A 104 14.79 -10.89 7.07
C VAL A 104 15.68 -10.05 6.16
N SER A 105 16.38 -9.07 6.74
CA SER A 105 17.21 -8.10 6.03
C SER A 105 18.67 -8.18 6.52
N THR A 106 19.38 -9.22 6.07
CA THR A 106 20.82 -9.40 6.31
C THR A 106 21.63 -8.91 5.11
N SER A 107 22.86 -8.43 5.35
CA SER A 107 23.80 -8.09 4.26
C SER A 107 24.24 -9.35 3.51
N SER A 108 24.54 -10.42 4.25
CA SER A 108 24.84 -11.76 3.75
C SER A 108 24.44 -12.84 4.78
N GLY A 109 24.32 -14.09 4.33
CA GLY A 109 24.02 -15.23 5.20
C GLY A 109 22.59 -15.27 5.78
N ASN A 110 22.38 -16.21 6.69
CA ASN A 110 21.09 -16.45 7.34
C ASN A 110 21.03 -15.75 8.70
N LEU A 111 19.82 -15.32 9.08
CA LEU A 111 19.52 -14.83 10.43
C LEU A 111 19.30 -16.02 11.38
N ASN A 112 20.07 -16.07 12.46
CA ASN A 112 19.91 -17.09 13.49
C ASN A 112 18.67 -16.81 14.35
N VAL A 113 17.79 -17.80 14.45
CA VAL A 113 16.70 -17.84 15.43
C VAL A 113 17.18 -18.56 16.66
N ARG A 114 16.93 -17.99 17.83
CA ARG A 114 17.41 -18.47 19.12
C ARG A 114 16.27 -18.84 20.07
N SER A 115 16.58 -19.67 21.06
CA SER A 115 15.65 -20.10 22.10
C SER A 115 15.25 -18.98 23.07
N GLY A 116 16.02 -17.89 23.15
CA GLY A 116 15.73 -16.73 23.98
C GLY A 116 16.37 -15.43 23.45
N PRO A 117 16.01 -14.27 24.06
CA PRO A 117 16.47 -12.94 23.61
C PRO A 117 17.90 -12.67 24.08
N GLY A 118 18.88 -13.16 23.32
CA GLY A 118 20.30 -12.97 23.63
C GLY A 118 21.21 -13.84 22.78
N THR A 119 22.48 -13.46 22.63
CA THR A 119 23.47 -14.24 21.89
C THR A 119 23.97 -15.48 22.63
N SER A 120 23.75 -15.55 23.95
CA SER A 120 24.05 -16.72 24.80
C SER A 120 23.07 -17.87 24.64
N TYR A 121 21.86 -17.60 24.13
CA TYR A 121 20.84 -18.64 23.89
C TYR A 121 21.18 -19.48 22.66
N SER A 122 20.85 -20.78 22.73
CA SER A 122 21.08 -21.73 21.64
C SER A 122 20.38 -21.31 20.34
N ILE A 123 21.02 -21.58 19.21
CA ILE A 123 20.43 -21.39 17.88
C ILE A 123 19.50 -22.58 17.61
N VAL A 124 18.22 -22.30 17.34
CA VAL A 124 17.19 -23.32 17.08
C VAL A 124 16.76 -23.37 15.62
N HIS A 125 17.02 -22.31 14.84
CA HIS A 125 16.71 -22.25 13.42
C HIS A 125 17.54 -21.19 12.70
N LYS A 126 17.52 -21.19 11.35
CA LYS A 126 18.21 -20.20 10.51
C LYS A 126 17.29 -19.75 9.38
N LEU A 127 16.97 -18.47 9.33
CA LEU A 127 16.11 -17.87 8.31
C LEU A 127 16.97 -17.25 7.20
N PRO A 128 16.75 -17.58 5.92
CA PRO A 128 17.46 -16.94 4.83
C PRO A 128 17.07 -15.46 4.68
N LYS A 129 17.91 -14.69 3.98
CA LYS A 129 17.57 -13.31 3.60
C LYS A 129 16.28 -13.29 2.77
N GLY A 130 15.40 -12.33 3.07
CA GLY A 130 14.11 -12.16 2.42
C GLY A 130 13.01 -13.06 2.96
N GLU A 131 13.33 -14.02 3.84
CA GLU A 131 12.33 -14.85 4.51
C GLU A 131 11.34 -13.99 5.28
N THR A 132 10.05 -14.32 5.20
CA THR A 132 9.00 -13.56 5.88
C THR A 132 8.70 -14.18 7.23
N VAL A 133 8.59 -13.34 8.26
CA VAL A 133 8.18 -13.71 9.61
C VAL A 133 7.10 -12.76 10.12
N VAL A 134 6.37 -13.17 11.15
CA VAL A 134 5.48 -12.28 11.89
C VAL A 134 6.09 -11.98 13.26
N ILE A 135 6.35 -10.71 13.55
CA ILE A 135 6.78 -10.26 14.87
C ILE A 135 5.60 -10.39 15.84
N LEU A 136 5.81 -11.17 16.91
CA LEU A 136 4.86 -11.34 18.01
C LEU A 136 5.06 -10.27 19.10
N SER A 137 6.32 -9.93 19.39
CA SER A 137 6.69 -8.94 20.41
C SER A 137 8.13 -8.47 20.22
N GLN A 138 8.47 -7.28 20.72
CA GLN A 138 9.85 -6.75 20.68
C GLN A 138 10.25 -6.17 22.04
N SER A 139 11.48 -6.46 22.48
CA SER A 139 12.06 -5.87 23.69
C SER A 139 13.58 -6.01 23.68
N GLY A 140 14.29 -5.00 24.18
CA GLY A 140 15.76 -5.06 24.36
C GLY A 140 16.55 -5.36 23.08
N GLY A 141 16.06 -4.90 21.92
CA GLY A 141 16.69 -5.18 20.63
C GLY A 141 16.41 -6.58 20.06
N TRP A 142 15.62 -7.41 20.73
CA TRP A 142 15.21 -8.74 20.26
C TRP A 142 13.73 -8.76 19.89
N SER A 143 13.41 -9.50 18.83
CA SER A 143 12.05 -9.76 18.38
C SER A 143 11.73 -11.22 18.58
N ARG A 144 10.61 -11.51 19.26
CA ARG A 144 10.01 -12.84 19.23
C ARG A 144 9.19 -12.92 17.95
N VAL A 145 9.47 -13.91 17.12
CA VAL A 145 8.88 -14.07 15.78
C VAL A 145 8.17 -15.41 15.65
N LEU A 146 7.16 -15.41 14.79
CA LEU A 146 6.47 -16.58 14.24
C LEU A 146 6.98 -16.80 12.81
N PHE A 147 7.39 -18.02 12.50
CA PHE A 147 7.96 -18.44 11.21
C PHE A 147 7.50 -19.86 10.85
N ASP A 148 7.66 -20.27 9.59
CA ASP A 148 7.21 -21.59 9.09
C ASP A 148 5.74 -21.90 9.44
N GLY A 149 4.87 -20.88 9.39
CA GLY A 149 3.46 -20.94 9.77
C GLY A 149 3.17 -21.01 11.28
N VAL A 150 3.96 -21.75 12.08
CA VAL A 150 3.61 -22.10 13.47
C VAL A 150 4.76 -22.03 14.49
N LYS A 151 6.02 -21.98 14.05
CA LYS A 151 7.17 -22.04 14.95
C LYS A 151 7.46 -20.67 15.53
N THR A 152 7.93 -20.63 16.78
CA THR A 152 8.35 -19.36 17.40
C THR A 152 9.78 -19.40 17.88
N GLY A 153 10.42 -18.23 17.94
CA GLY A 153 11.78 -18.06 18.44
C GLY A 153 12.19 -16.59 18.48
N TYR A 154 13.44 -16.32 18.86
CA TYR A 154 13.95 -14.96 19.04
C TYR A 154 15.02 -14.63 18.00
N VAL A 155 14.91 -13.47 17.38
CA VAL A 155 15.90 -12.95 16.43
C VAL A 155 16.29 -11.52 16.82
N SER A 156 17.47 -11.07 16.39
CA SER A 156 17.86 -9.69 16.60
C SER A 156 17.04 -8.77 15.69
N SER A 157 16.41 -7.75 16.28
CA SER A 157 15.46 -6.86 15.58
C SER A 157 16.11 -6.02 14.49
N GLN A 158 17.43 -5.79 14.59
CA GLN A 158 18.18 -5.04 13.58
C GLN A 158 18.19 -5.70 12.20
N TYR A 159 17.96 -7.02 12.14
CA TYR A 159 17.90 -7.80 10.89
C TYR A 159 16.48 -8.05 10.42
N LEU A 160 15.49 -7.35 11.00
CA LEU A 160 14.10 -7.40 10.56
C LEU A 160 13.71 -6.07 9.94
N GLN A 161 13.14 -6.17 8.74
CA GLN A 161 12.54 -5.04 8.05
C GLN A 161 11.03 -5.26 8.02
N THR A 162 10.31 -4.59 8.91
CA THR A 162 8.84 -4.57 8.85
C THR A 162 8.40 -3.87 7.58
N ALA A 163 7.37 -4.40 6.90
CA ALA A 163 6.61 -3.57 5.99
C ALA A 163 6.14 -2.36 6.80
N SER A 164 6.55 -1.15 6.40
CA SER A 164 6.18 0.06 7.11
C SER A 164 4.66 0.14 7.10
N THR A 165 4.00 -0.25 8.19
CA THR A 165 2.57 -0.02 8.39
C THR A 165 2.42 1.44 8.78
N THR A 166 2.70 2.28 7.80
CA THR A 166 2.46 3.70 7.82
C THR A 166 0.96 3.90 7.95
N GLY A 167 0.54 4.72 8.91
CA GLY A 167 -0.86 5.08 9.10
C GLY A 167 -1.42 5.86 7.92
N ALA A 168 -2.75 5.84 7.77
CA ALA A 168 -3.42 6.62 6.73
C ALA A 168 -3.22 8.13 6.96
N ILE A 169 -3.12 8.88 5.87
CA ILE A 169 -3.09 10.34 5.84
C ILE A 169 -4.21 10.79 4.90
N SER A 170 -5.03 11.76 5.32
CA SER A 170 -6.08 12.32 4.48
C SER A 170 -6.13 13.83 4.62
N LEU A 171 -5.90 14.53 3.53
CA LEU A 171 -6.03 15.98 3.42
C LEU A 171 -7.36 16.31 2.73
N ALA A 172 -8.12 17.22 3.33
CA ALA A 172 -9.44 17.64 2.89
C ALA A 172 -9.33 18.72 1.78
N LEU A 173 -8.94 18.30 0.57
CA LEU A 173 -8.93 19.15 -0.62
C LEU A 173 -10.30 19.12 -1.31
N PRO A 174 -10.76 20.23 -1.92
CA PRO A 174 -11.87 20.17 -2.85
C PRO A 174 -11.50 19.31 -4.08
N ASP A 175 -12.49 18.69 -4.72
CA ASP A 175 -12.31 17.89 -5.93
C ASP A 175 -12.91 18.61 -7.16
N PHE A 176 -12.13 19.51 -7.75
CA PHE A 176 -12.54 20.26 -8.93
C PHE A 176 -12.23 19.51 -10.21
N LYS A 177 -13.16 19.56 -11.17
CA LYS A 177 -12.99 19.00 -12.51
C LYS A 177 -12.80 20.10 -13.53
N GLN A 178 -11.83 19.94 -14.43
CA GLN A 178 -11.51 20.99 -15.41
C GLN A 178 -12.67 21.22 -16.41
N GLU A 179 -13.50 20.19 -16.61
CA GLU A 179 -14.64 20.19 -17.54
C GLU A 179 -15.94 20.68 -16.90
N ASP A 180 -15.93 21.11 -15.63
CA ASP A 180 -17.11 21.71 -14.99
C ASP A 180 -17.56 22.97 -15.74
N SER A 181 -18.84 23.00 -16.10
CA SER A 181 -19.47 24.05 -16.91
C SER A 181 -19.24 25.48 -16.40
N ARG A 182 -19.01 25.65 -15.08
CA ARG A 182 -18.77 26.96 -14.47
C ARG A 182 -17.48 27.64 -14.96
N TRP A 183 -16.48 26.87 -15.38
CA TRP A 183 -15.17 27.40 -15.79
C TRP A 183 -14.58 26.72 -17.02
N ALA A 184 -15.15 25.63 -17.53
CA ALA A 184 -14.61 24.87 -18.66
C ALA A 184 -14.34 25.73 -19.90
N ASN A 185 -15.09 26.82 -20.10
CA ASN A 185 -14.98 27.73 -21.24
C ASN A 185 -14.06 28.94 -21.01
N VAL A 186 -13.48 29.09 -19.80
CA VAL A 186 -12.55 30.19 -19.50
C VAL A 186 -11.23 29.96 -20.22
N VAL A 187 -10.74 30.96 -20.96
CA VAL A 187 -9.47 30.90 -21.70
C VAL A 187 -8.29 31.00 -20.73
N ILE A 188 -7.27 30.16 -20.95
CA ILE A 188 -6.03 30.16 -20.18
C ILE A 188 -5.04 31.17 -20.80
N GLY A 189 -4.76 32.24 -20.07
CA GLY A 189 -3.89 33.34 -20.52
C GLY A 189 -4.29 33.82 -21.92
N ASN A 190 -3.31 34.00 -22.80
CA ASN A 190 -3.52 34.36 -24.21
C ASN A 190 -3.43 33.15 -25.15
N SER A 191 -3.63 31.93 -24.64
CA SER A 191 -3.37 30.69 -25.41
C SER A 191 -4.44 30.34 -26.45
N GLY A 192 -5.60 30.99 -26.39
CA GLY A 192 -6.78 30.62 -27.17
C GLY A 192 -7.39 29.26 -26.79
N LYS A 193 -6.88 28.59 -25.73
CA LYS A 193 -7.39 27.30 -25.24
C LYS A 193 -8.04 27.50 -23.87
N THR A 194 -9.03 26.66 -23.56
CA THR A 194 -9.83 26.80 -22.34
C THR A 194 -9.37 25.89 -21.20
N ILE A 195 -9.84 26.17 -19.97
CA ILE A 195 -9.63 25.30 -18.80
C ILE A 195 -10.15 23.89 -19.07
N GLY A 196 -11.31 23.72 -19.71
CA GLY A 196 -11.86 22.41 -20.05
C GLY A 196 -10.92 21.60 -20.96
N ARG A 197 -10.20 22.29 -21.86
CA ARG A 197 -9.35 21.62 -22.86
C ARG A 197 -7.94 21.31 -22.35
N ILE A 198 -7.31 22.20 -21.58
CA ILE A 198 -5.90 22.06 -21.16
C ILE A 198 -5.65 22.41 -19.67
N GLY A 199 -6.70 22.65 -18.89
CA GLY A 199 -6.61 23.25 -17.56
C GLY A 199 -6.38 22.28 -16.40
N CYS A 200 -5.88 21.06 -16.64
CA CYS A 200 -5.59 20.10 -15.58
C CYS A 200 -4.68 20.69 -14.49
N THR A 201 -3.58 21.34 -14.89
CA THR A 201 -2.62 21.97 -13.96
C THR A 201 -3.27 23.11 -13.18
N THR A 202 -3.98 24.00 -13.85
CA THR A 202 -4.70 25.14 -13.22
C THR A 202 -5.71 24.65 -12.20
N THR A 203 -6.50 23.64 -12.56
CA THR A 203 -7.53 23.05 -11.70
C THR A 203 -6.88 22.35 -10.49
N ALA A 204 -5.78 21.65 -10.70
CA ALA A 204 -5.06 20.98 -9.62
C ALA A 204 -4.39 21.97 -8.64
N ILE A 205 -3.84 23.08 -9.14
CA ILE A 205 -3.34 24.18 -8.30
C ILE A 205 -4.48 24.83 -7.54
N ALA A 206 -5.64 25.06 -8.16
CA ALA A 206 -6.80 25.60 -7.49
C ALA A 206 -7.22 24.75 -6.28
N MET A 207 -7.20 23.42 -6.41
CA MET A 207 -7.46 22.50 -5.29
C MET A 207 -6.42 22.62 -4.17
N MET A 208 -5.14 22.63 -4.53
CA MET A 208 -4.04 22.71 -3.56
C MET A 208 -3.99 24.05 -2.83
N GLU A 209 -4.11 25.16 -3.55
CA GLU A 209 -4.15 26.51 -2.96
C GLU A 209 -5.39 26.72 -2.12
N SER A 210 -6.53 26.11 -2.50
CA SER A 210 -7.74 26.18 -1.67
C SER A 210 -7.51 25.59 -0.29
N TYR A 211 -6.87 24.42 -0.25
CA TYR A 211 -6.50 23.76 1.01
C TYR A 211 -5.45 24.56 1.78
N ARG A 212 -4.39 25.03 1.11
CA ARG A 212 -3.30 25.79 1.74
C ARG A 212 -3.79 27.08 2.41
N GLN A 213 -4.74 27.76 1.78
CA GLN A 213 -5.26 29.05 2.26
C GLN A 213 -6.51 28.91 3.13
N GLY A 214 -7.04 27.69 3.31
CA GLY A 214 -8.31 27.46 4.01
C GLY A 214 -9.51 28.16 3.36
N LYS A 215 -9.43 28.47 2.06
CA LYS A 215 -10.45 29.22 1.30
C LYS A 215 -10.67 28.58 -0.04
N THR A 216 -11.92 28.43 -0.47
CA THR A 216 -12.23 27.95 -1.82
C THR A 216 -11.76 28.95 -2.89
N ILE A 217 -10.87 28.49 -3.77
CA ILE A 217 -10.42 29.21 -4.97
C ILE A 217 -10.79 28.34 -6.17
N TYR A 218 -11.79 28.78 -6.95
CA TYR A 218 -12.24 28.05 -8.14
C TYR A 218 -11.22 28.14 -9.28
N PRO A 219 -11.21 27.19 -10.24
CA PRO A 219 -10.25 27.17 -11.34
C PRO A 219 -10.19 28.44 -12.20
N ASP A 220 -11.31 29.12 -12.43
CA ASP A 220 -11.37 30.40 -13.15
C ASP A 220 -10.79 31.58 -12.36
N ALA A 221 -10.94 31.57 -11.04
CA ALA A 221 -10.30 32.55 -10.16
C ALA A 221 -8.79 32.28 -10.08
N MET A 222 -8.40 31.00 -9.98
CA MET A 222 -7.00 30.59 -9.99
C MET A 222 -6.32 30.95 -11.32
N SER A 223 -6.99 30.78 -12.46
CA SER A 223 -6.41 31.10 -13.76
C SER A 223 -6.04 32.57 -13.92
N LYS A 224 -6.67 33.47 -13.15
CA LYS A 224 -6.34 34.90 -13.14
C LYS A 224 -5.12 35.23 -12.27
N GLN A 225 -4.73 34.34 -11.37
CA GLN A 225 -3.58 34.49 -10.46
C GLN A 225 -2.30 33.85 -11.01
N LEU A 226 -2.43 33.04 -12.07
CA LEU A 226 -1.33 32.32 -12.69
C LEU A 226 -0.91 32.96 -14.01
N SER A 227 0.35 32.75 -14.37
CA SER A 227 0.92 33.21 -15.63
C SER A 227 1.17 32.03 -16.56
N TYR A 228 0.94 32.25 -17.86
CA TYR A 228 1.01 31.19 -18.87
C TYR A 228 1.84 31.60 -20.08
N THR A 229 2.45 30.61 -20.75
CA THR A 229 3.02 30.78 -22.08
C THR A 229 1.91 31.01 -23.12
N SER A 230 2.28 31.40 -24.35
CA SER A 230 1.35 31.46 -25.48
C SER A 230 0.73 30.11 -25.85
N SER A 231 1.37 28.98 -25.51
CA SER A 231 0.81 27.63 -25.70
C SER A 231 -0.16 27.19 -24.59
N GLY A 232 -0.22 27.95 -23.48
CA GLY A 232 -1.03 27.66 -22.29
C GLY A 232 -0.28 26.91 -21.18
N ASP A 233 1.04 26.73 -21.30
CA ASP A 233 1.86 26.09 -20.27
C ASP A 233 2.07 27.04 -19.09
N LEU A 234 2.05 26.50 -17.87
CA LEU A 234 2.17 27.29 -16.66
C LEU A 234 3.61 27.76 -16.42
N TYR A 235 3.77 29.06 -16.15
CA TYR A 235 4.94 29.57 -15.43
C TYR A 235 4.76 29.31 -13.94
N TRP A 236 5.55 28.37 -13.40
CA TRP A 236 5.43 27.96 -12.01
C TRP A 236 5.68 29.12 -11.04
N PRO A 237 4.77 29.40 -10.10
CA PRO A 237 4.97 30.42 -9.08
C PRO A 237 6.22 30.14 -8.22
N GLY A 238 6.96 31.18 -7.82
CA GLY A 238 8.27 31.03 -7.16
C GLY A 238 8.23 30.35 -5.78
N ASN A 239 7.06 30.35 -5.13
CA ASN A 239 6.79 29.66 -3.87
C ASN A 239 6.63 28.13 -4.02
N TYR A 240 6.74 27.60 -5.24
CA TYR A 240 6.70 26.17 -5.50
C TYR A 240 8.10 25.58 -5.66
N ALA A 241 8.27 24.35 -5.18
CA ALA A 241 9.41 23.50 -5.44
C ALA A 241 9.01 22.39 -6.44
N GLN A 242 9.96 21.98 -7.28
CA GLN A 242 9.75 20.93 -8.27
C GLN A 242 10.82 19.84 -8.10
N SER A 243 10.47 18.59 -8.37
CA SER A 243 11.43 17.48 -8.47
C SER A 243 11.10 16.61 -9.67
N THR A 244 12.09 16.39 -10.52
CA THR A 244 12.03 15.54 -11.73
C THR A 244 12.62 14.15 -11.49
N SER A 245 13.10 13.84 -10.29
CA SER A 245 13.63 12.52 -9.95
C SER A 245 12.51 11.51 -9.86
N SER A 246 12.57 10.46 -10.68
CA SER A 246 11.70 9.28 -10.57
C SER A 246 12.17 8.31 -9.48
N ALA A 247 13.40 8.44 -8.97
CA ALA A 247 13.87 7.64 -7.85
C ALA A 247 13.25 8.12 -6.54
N GLY A 248 12.57 7.24 -5.81
CA GLY A 248 12.03 7.49 -4.47
C GLY A 248 10.90 8.52 -4.39
N TYR A 249 10.28 8.89 -5.52
CA TYR A 249 9.28 9.95 -5.58
C TYR A 249 8.03 9.63 -4.73
N LEU A 250 7.64 8.35 -4.60
CA LEU A 250 6.54 7.92 -3.73
C LEU A 250 6.87 8.20 -2.25
N THR A 251 8.04 7.78 -1.76
CA THR A 251 8.51 8.13 -0.40
C THR A 251 8.49 9.63 -0.17
N ARG A 252 8.90 10.42 -1.17
CA ARG A 252 8.88 11.88 -1.08
C ARG A 252 7.47 12.45 -0.97
N ILE A 253 6.53 11.95 -1.78
CA ILE A 253 5.10 12.32 -1.68
C ILE A 253 4.60 12.00 -0.27
N TYR A 254 4.87 10.80 0.25
CA TYR A 254 4.45 10.42 1.59
C TYR A 254 4.99 11.37 2.67
N ASN A 255 6.28 11.71 2.63
CA ASN A 255 6.87 12.65 3.59
C ASN A 255 6.22 14.04 3.51
N LEU A 256 5.93 14.53 2.31
CA LEU A 256 5.21 15.80 2.12
C LEU A 256 3.77 15.73 2.67
N LEU A 257 3.07 14.62 2.46
CA LEU A 257 1.73 14.42 3.02
C LEU A 257 1.76 14.43 4.56
N LYS A 258 2.80 13.88 5.19
CA LYS A 258 2.97 13.96 6.67
C LYS A 258 3.15 15.39 7.17
N GLU A 259 3.78 16.25 6.37
CA GLU A 259 3.90 17.68 6.64
C GLU A 259 2.59 18.44 6.37
N GLY A 260 1.50 17.74 6.01
CA GLY A 260 0.24 18.35 5.62
C GLY A 260 0.28 19.02 4.26
N LYS A 261 1.28 18.71 3.42
CA LYS A 261 1.46 19.31 2.07
C LYS A 261 0.92 18.35 1.00
N PRO A 262 -0.21 18.67 0.34
CA PRO A 262 -0.62 17.94 -0.87
C PRO A 262 0.42 18.14 -1.98
N VAL A 263 0.48 17.19 -2.92
CA VAL A 263 1.53 17.15 -3.95
C VAL A 263 0.91 17.05 -5.33
N LEU A 264 1.28 17.95 -6.24
CA LEU A 264 0.94 17.80 -7.66
C LEU A 264 1.86 16.78 -8.32
N ILE A 265 1.27 15.87 -9.08
CA ILE A 265 2.01 14.91 -9.91
C ILE A 265 1.66 15.14 -11.37
N GLY A 266 2.69 15.43 -12.16
CA GLY A 266 2.64 15.43 -13.61
C GLY A 266 3.17 14.12 -14.14
N ALA A 267 2.43 13.50 -15.05
CA ALA A 267 2.88 12.35 -15.82
C ALA A 267 2.44 12.45 -17.28
N LYS A 268 3.02 11.61 -18.13
CA LYS A 268 2.78 11.59 -19.58
C LYS A 268 2.26 10.24 -20.04
N THR A 269 1.42 10.28 -21.08
CA THR A 269 1.17 9.09 -21.90
C THR A 269 2.42 8.74 -22.70
N SER A 270 2.46 7.55 -23.30
CA SER A 270 3.55 7.13 -24.20
C SER A 270 3.72 8.06 -25.42
N ALA A 271 2.65 8.77 -25.82
CA ALA A 271 2.67 9.78 -26.88
C ALA A 271 3.09 11.18 -26.37
N GLY A 272 3.54 11.30 -25.12
CA GLY A 272 4.04 12.54 -24.54
C GLY A 272 2.97 13.52 -24.03
N LYS A 273 1.68 13.20 -24.12
CA LYS A 273 0.60 14.05 -23.59
C LYS A 273 0.68 14.11 -22.07
N GLN A 274 0.79 15.31 -21.52
CA GLN A 274 0.87 15.55 -20.08
C GLN A 274 -0.52 15.60 -19.44
N HIS A 275 -0.61 15.13 -18.21
CA HIS A 275 -1.76 15.35 -17.32
C HIS A 275 -1.29 15.51 -15.88
N TRP A 276 -2.06 16.25 -15.09
CA TRP A 276 -1.72 16.65 -13.74
C TRP A 276 -2.82 16.29 -12.76
N VAL A 277 -2.44 15.68 -11.64
CA VAL A 277 -3.35 15.31 -10.54
C VAL A 277 -2.78 15.82 -9.22
N VAL A 278 -3.63 15.96 -8.20
CA VAL A 278 -3.16 16.27 -6.83
C VAL A 278 -3.24 15.00 -5.98
N VAL A 279 -2.16 14.67 -5.28
CA VAL A 279 -2.15 13.64 -4.25
C VAL A 279 -2.60 14.29 -2.95
N LYS A 280 -3.71 13.79 -2.41
CA LYS A 280 -4.40 14.31 -1.21
C LYS A 280 -4.27 13.39 0.01
N GLY A 281 -3.68 12.21 -0.14
CA GLY A 281 -3.63 11.28 0.98
C GLY A 281 -2.95 9.96 0.67
N PHE A 282 -2.85 9.16 1.72
CA PHE A 282 -2.27 7.84 1.75
C PHE A 282 -3.21 6.93 2.56
N ALA A 283 -3.59 5.78 2.02
CA ALA A 283 -4.55 4.86 2.64
C ALA A 283 -3.95 4.02 3.77
N GLY A 284 -2.63 4.10 3.98
CA GLY A 284 -1.87 3.25 4.87
C GLY A 284 -1.18 2.09 4.12
N GLY A 285 -0.25 1.43 4.78
CA GLY A 285 0.50 0.30 4.22
C GLY A 285 1.82 0.71 3.56
N ASP A 286 2.23 -0.03 2.52
CA ASP A 286 3.52 0.17 1.86
C ASP A 286 3.59 1.51 1.11
N VAL A 287 4.56 2.34 1.50
CA VAL A 287 4.82 3.65 0.90
C VAL A 287 5.35 3.57 -0.53
N GLN A 288 5.85 2.41 -0.97
CA GLN A 288 6.28 2.18 -2.35
C GLN A 288 5.15 1.77 -3.29
N ASN A 289 3.96 1.49 -2.77
CA ASN A 289 2.82 1.08 -3.58
C ASN A 289 1.96 2.31 -3.96
N ALA A 290 1.95 2.68 -5.25
CA ALA A 290 1.16 3.81 -5.75
C ALA A 290 -0.36 3.63 -5.55
N ALA A 291 -0.87 2.41 -5.41
CA ALA A 291 -2.29 2.16 -5.15
C ALA A 291 -2.75 2.68 -3.78
N ASN A 292 -1.80 2.86 -2.85
CA ASN A 292 -2.08 3.39 -1.52
C ASN A 292 -2.21 4.93 -1.52
N TYR A 293 -1.84 5.64 -2.59
CA TYR A 293 -1.98 7.10 -2.64
C TYR A 293 -3.33 7.50 -3.25
N ARG A 294 -4.03 8.41 -2.56
CA ARG A 294 -5.33 8.96 -2.98
C ARG A 294 -5.13 10.27 -3.72
N ILE A 295 -5.83 10.43 -4.84
CA ILE A 295 -5.71 11.60 -5.71
C ILE A 295 -7.07 12.27 -5.96
N ASN A 296 -7.04 13.56 -6.29
CA ASN A 296 -8.09 14.21 -7.07
C ASN A 296 -7.56 14.41 -8.49
N ASP A 297 -8.29 13.88 -9.47
CA ASP A 297 -7.97 14.00 -10.90
C ASP A 297 -8.90 15.03 -11.57
N PRO A 298 -8.39 16.17 -12.06
CA PRO A 298 -9.18 17.17 -12.77
C PRO A 298 -9.90 16.67 -14.03
N GLY A 299 -9.35 15.65 -14.69
CA GLY A 299 -9.85 15.10 -15.95
C GLY A 299 -10.57 13.76 -15.79
N SER A 300 -10.90 13.32 -14.57
CA SER A 300 -11.62 12.07 -14.34
C SER A 300 -12.35 12.04 -12.99
N ASN A 301 -13.57 11.47 -13.01
CA ASN A 301 -14.31 11.14 -11.80
C ASN A 301 -14.01 9.72 -11.27
N SER A 302 -13.42 8.84 -12.10
CA SER A 302 -13.21 7.43 -11.76
C SER A 302 -11.79 7.10 -11.31
N ARG A 303 -10.79 7.92 -11.67
CA ARG A 303 -9.41 7.77 -11.19
C ARG A 303 -9.24 8.45 -9.84
N THR A 304 -9.19 7.63 -8.79
CA THR A 304 -9.12 8.06 -7.38
C THR A 304 -7.80 7.66 -6.70
N THR A 305 -6.98 6.85 -7.37
CA THR A 305 -5.67 6.42 -6.88
C THR A 305 -4.54 6.80 -7.84
N LEU A 306 -3.32 6.98 -7.30
CA LEU A 306 -2.16 7.29 -8.12
C LEU A 306 -1.83 6.14 -9.09
N GLN A 307 -2.04 4.88 -8.70
CA GLN A 307 -1.87 3.73 -9.61
C GLN A 307 -2.81 3.79 -10.81
N GLN A 308 -4.09 4.11 -10.62
CA GLN A 308 -5.04 4.26 -11.73
C GLN A 308 -4.63 5.38 -12.70
N PHE A 309 -4.09 6.49 -12.17
CA PHE A 309 -3.53 7.56 -12.99
C PHE A 309 -2.30 7.09 -13.77
N LEU A 310 -1.35 6.42 -13.12
CA LEU A 310 -0.12 5.93 -13.76
C LEU A 310 -0.38 4.81 -14.78
N ASN A 311 -1.47 4.05 -14.65
CA ASN A 311 -1.87 3.09 -15.69
C ASN A 311 -2.23 3.78 -17.03
N VAL A 312 -2.68 5.04 -16.98
CA VAL A 312 -3.00 5.85 -18.17
C VAL A 312 -1.83 6.74 -18.57
N TYR A 313 -1.09 7.26 -17.59
CA TYR A 313 0.06 8.16 -17.76
C TYR A 313 1.31 7.52 -17.13
N PRO A 314 1.92 6.50 -17.76
CA PRO A 314 2.96 5.67 -17.15
C PRO A 314 4.30 6.38 -16.97
N THR A 315 4.54 7.49 -17.66
CA THR A 315 5.82 8.19 -17.60
C THR A 315 5.74 9.33 -16.59
N PHE A 316 6.29 9.12 -15.40
CA PHE A 316 6.50 10.20 -14.42
C PHE A 316 7.23 11.38 -15.08
N TYR A 317 6.72 12.59 -14.89
CA TYR A 317 7.34 13.80 -15.41
C TYR A 317 7.99 14.60 -14.30
N LYS A 318 7.20 15.01 -13.30
CA LYS A 318 7.70 15.70 -12.10
C LYS A 318 6.64 15.72 -11.01
N LEU A 319 7.10 15.93 -9.78
CA LEU A 319 6.26 16.34 -8.66
C LEU A 319 6.49 17.81 -8.31
N VAL A 320 5.45 18.46 -7.82
CA VAL A 320 5.44 19.88 -7.49
C VAL A 320 4.69 20.10 -6.19
N TYR A 321 5.24 20.90 -5.29
CA TYR A 321 4.70 21.12 -3.95
C TYR A 321 5.10 22.51 -3.44
N TYR A 322 4.38 23.03 -2.45
CA TYR A 322 4.70 24.31 -1.84
C TYR A 322 5.97 24.21 -0.98
N ARG A 323 6.81 25.25 -0.99
CA ARG A 323 8.04 25.30 -0.17
C ARG A 323 7.71 25.25 1.33
#